data_AF-A0A1L3A3M6-F1
#
_entry.id   AF-A0A1L3A3M6-F1
#
_cell.length_a   1.000
_cell.length_b   1.000
_cell.length_c   1.000
_cell.angle_alpha   90.00
_cell.angle_beta   90.00
_cell.angle_gamma   90.00
#
_symmetry.space_group_name_H-M   'P 1'
#
loop_
_entity.id
_entity.type
_entity.pdbx_description
1 polymer ?
#
loop_
_entity_poly.entity_id
_entity_poly.type
_entity_poly.pdbx_seq_one_letter_code
_entity_poly.pdbx_strand_id
1 'polypeptide(L)'
;MQSNASASTTRKVILLKDPAEDGEDAYETSLNGTGYDPMFVPVLRFEFLRPSELPLALLNPNFVTLVVTSFRSCDSLQWALSSPAMANSRDQLLQTFPVFGVGPKTCAALRRVGFQNVSGDDTGAAIELGPKVIQFWQQHPNKKVLFLKGDKALETLPQLFTEAGLPFEAVVTYNTLEGASPEAVQQLKAIDGLGPRDW
;
A
#
# COMPACT_ATOMS: atom_id res chain seq x y z
N MET A 1 56.02 -18.09 -3.08
CA MET A 1 54.82 -18.48 -2.33
C MET A 1 53.66 -17.63 -2.82
N GLN A 2 52.86 -18.15 -3.75
CA GLN A 2 51.65 -17.48 -4.23
C GLN A 2 50.52 -17.84 -3.27
N SER A 3 49.97 -16.85 -2.57
CA SER A 3 48.77 -16.99 -1.76
C SER A 3 47.56 -17.05 -2.70
N ASN A 4 46.99 -18.24 -2.88
CA ASN A 4 45.66 -18.40 -3.45
C ASN A 4 44.66 -17.82 -2.45
N ALA A 5 44.23 -16.58 -2.67
CA ALA A 5 42.99 -16.09 -2.10
C ALA A 5 41.85 -16.87 -2.76
N SER A 6 41.24 -17.80 -2.03
CA SER A 6 39.99 -18.42 -2.47
C SER A 6 38.97 -17.31 -2.62
N ALA A 7 38.54 -17.03 -3.85
CA ALA A 7 37.40 -16.15 -4.09
C ALA A 7 36.22 -16.74 -3.31
N SER A 8 35.82 -16.07 -2.23
CA SER A 8 34.60 -16.40 -1.51
C SER A 8 33.47 -16.18 -2.50
N THR A 9 32.83 -17.26 -2.95
CA THR A 9 31.67 -17.18 -3.83
C THR A 9 30.50 -16.68 -3.01
N THR A 10 30.34 -15.36 -2.97
CA THR A 10 29.18 -14.70 -2.37
C THR A 10 27.92 -15.30 -3.00
N ARG A 11 27.04 -15.89 -2.19
CA ARG A 11 25.83 -16.55 -2.72
C ARG A 11 24.80 -15.50 -3.06
N LYS A 12 24.29 -15.54 -4.30
CA LYS A 12 23.24 -14.64 -4.77
C LYS A 12 21.90 -15.00 -4.14
N VAL A 13 21.13 -14.00 -3.72
CA VAL A 13 19.75 -14.13 -3.21
C VAL A 13 18.82 -13.24 -4.00
N ILE A 14 17.75 -13.81 -4.55
CA ILE A 14 16.78 -13.06 -5.36
C ILE A 14 15.61 -12.64 -4.46
N LEU A 15 15.34 -11.35 -4.42
CA LEU A 15 14.23 -10.74 -3.68
C LEU A 15 13.14 -10.34 -4.68
N LEU A 16 12.05 -11.10 -4.74
CA LEU A 16 10.91 -10.85 -5.62
C LEU A 16 9.99 -9.74 -5.06
N LYS A 17 10.55 -8.54 -4.89
CA LYS A 17 9.85 -7.35 -4.39
C LYS A 17 10.52 -6.08 -4.93
N ASP A 18 9.78 -4.98 -4.90
CA ASP A 18 10.38 -3.65 -5.04
C ASP A 18 11.41 -3.42 -3.93
N PRO A 19 12.54 -2.73 -4.20
CA PRO A 19 13.40 -2.22 -3.12
C PRO A 19 12.62 -1.22 -2.25
N ALA A 20 13.14 -0.88 -1.07
CA ALA A 20 12.58 0.20 -0.28
C ALA A 20 12.58 1.51 -1.11
N GLU A 21 11.46 2.25 -1.08
CA GLU A 21 11.34 3.54 -1.79
C GLU A 21 12.24 4.62 -1.16
N ASP A 22 12.39 4.58 0.17
CA ASP A 22 13.19 5.51 0.97
C ASP A 22 14.07 4.73 1.96
N GLY A 23 15.35 5.09 2.05
CA GLY A 23 16.29 4.53 3.04
C GLY A 23 16.87 3.16 2.68
N GLU A 24 17.45 2.48 3.67
CA GLU A 24 18.01 1.13 3.50
C GLU A 24 16.92 0.05 3.57
N ASP A 25 16.99 -0.94 2.69
CA ASP A 25 16.08 -2.09 2.74
C ASP A 25 16.53 -3.11 3.78
N ALA A 26 15.67 -3.43 4.74
CA ALA A 26 16.01 -4.34 5.84
C ALA A 26 16.46 -5.74 5.36
N TYR A 27 15.94 -6.24 4.24
CA TYR A 27 16.38 -7.51 3.67
C TYR A 27 17.78 -7.39 3.09
N GLU A 28 18.05 -6.30 2.36
CA GLU A 28 19.37 -6.03 1.80
C GLU A 28 20.43 -5.90 2.90
N THR A 29 20.17 -5.08 3.92
CA THR A 29 21.10 -4.89 5.06
C THR A 29 21.39 -6.22 5.77
N SER A 30 20.36 -7.03 6.03
CA SER A 30 20.53 -8.33 6.70
C SER A 30 21.28 -9.36 5.84
N LEU A 31 21.04 -9.38 4.53
CA LEU A 31 21.68 -10.33 3.61
C LEU A 31 23.14 -9.97 3.36
N ASN A 32 23.42 -8.68 3.11
CA ASN A 32 24.79 -8.18 2.99
C ASN A 32 25.58 -8.44 4.27
N GLY A 33 24.98 -8.16 5.44
CA GLY A 33 25.61 -8.40 6.75
C GLY A 33 25.95 -9.86 7.05
N THR A 34 25.37 -10.81 6.29
CA THR A 34 25.61 -12.25 6.43
C THR A 34 26.41 -12.85 5.27
N GLY A 35 26.95 -12.02 4.37
CA GLY A 35 27.81 -12.44 3.26
C GLY A 35 27.06 -12.98 2.04
N TYR A 36 25.78 -12.63 1.88
CA TYR A 36 25.01 -12.86 0.66
C TYR A 36 25.03 -11.63 -0.25
N ASP A 37 24.73 -11.85 -1.53
CA ASP A 37 24.60 -10.82 -2.57
C ASP A 37 23.11 -10.70 -2.98
N PRO A 38 22.33 -9.80 -2.36
CA PRO A 38 20.91 -9.63 -2.66
C PRO A 38 20.69 -8.89 -4.00
N MET A 39 19.73 -9.38 -4.78
CA MET A 39 19.25 -8.75 -6.01
C MET A 39 17.73 -8.58 -5.94
N PHE A 40 17.25 -7.34 -6.11
CA PHE A 40 15.82 -7.06 -6.22
C PHE A 40 15.31 -7.30 -7.63
N VAL A 41 14.19 -8.01 -7.73
CA VAL A 41 13.43 -8.22 -8.97
C VAL A 41 11.97 -7.84 -8.70
N PRO A 42 11.54 -6.64 -9.11
CA PRO A 42 10.16 -6.20 -8.96
C PRO A 42 9.19 -7.03 -9.81
N VAL A 43 8.46 -7.96 -9.19
CA VAL A 43 7.52 -8.84 -9.91
C VAL A 43 6.07 -8.39 -9.83
N LEU A 44 5.76 -7.43 -8.97
CA LEU A 44 4.43 -6.85 -8.88
C LEU A 44 4.37 -5.55 -9.63
N ARG A 45 3.30 -5.38 -10.40
CA ARG A 45 3.02 -4.15 -11.13
C ARG A 45 1.67 -3.62 -10.71
N PHE A 46 1.53 -2.31 -10.74
CA PHE A 46 0.32 -1.64 -10.30
C PHE A 46 -0.10 -0.61 -11.34
N GLU A 47 -1.41 -0.50 -11.51
CA GLU A 47 -2.03 0.54 -12.31
C GLU A 47 -2.84 1.43 -11.37
N PHE A 48 -2.50 2.71 -11.36
CA PHE A 48 -3.25 3.74 -10.67
C PHE A 48 -4.55 4.07 -11.43
N LEU A 49 -5.70 4.06 -10.74
CA LEU A 49 -7.02 4.33 -11.32
C LEU A 49 -7.58 5.69 -10.93
N ARG A 50 -8.47 6.23 -11.77
CA ARG A 50 -9.16 7.52 -11.57
C ARG A 50 -10.68 7.33 -11.50
N PRO A 51 -11.23 6.72 -10.43
CA PRO A 51 -12.67 6.51 -10.31
C PRO A 51 -13.38 7.86 -10.25
N SER A 52 -14.30 8.11 -11.18
CA SER A 52 -14.97 9.41 -11.31
C SER A 52 -15.87 9.73 -10.10
N GLU A 53 -16.28 8.71 -9.36
CA GLU A 53 -17.04 8.81 -8.12
C GLU A 53 -16.22 9.27 -6.92
N LEU A 54 -14.89 9.09 -6.93
CA LEU A 54 -14.04 9.32 -5.75
C LEU A 54 -14.07 10.78 -5.25
N PRO A 55 -13.95 11.82 -6.11
CA PRO A 55 -14.06 13.21 -5.65
C PRO A 55 -15.42 13.51 -4.99
N LEU A 56 -16.51 12.97 -5.53
CA LEU A 56 -17.86 13.17 -4.98
C LEU A 56 -18.05 12.41 -3.67
N ALA A 57 -17.49 11.20 -3.56
CA ALA A 57 -17.49 10.42 -2.33
C ALA A 57 -16.77 11.16 -1.19
N LEU A 58 -15.63 11.82 -1.47
CA LEU A 58 -14.91 12.62 -0.47
C LEU A 58 -15.70 13.84 0.04
N LEU A 59 -16.67 14.33 -0.73
CA LEU A 59 -17.55 15.45 -0.35
C LEU A 59 -18.85 14.98 0.33
N ASN A 60 -19.13 13.68 0.33
CA ASN A 60 -20.40 13.17 0.80
C ASN A 60 -20.44 13.18 2.35
N PRO A 61 -21.33 13.98 2.97
CA PRO A 61 -21.38 14.13 4.42
C PRO A 61 -21.85 12.86 5.14
N ASN A 62 -22.31 11.84 4.42
CA ASN A 62 -22.67 10.56 5.00
C ASN A 62 -21.43 9.74 5.36
N PHE A 63 -20.26 9.98 4.79
CA PHE A 63 -19.03 9.34 5.24
C PHE A 63 -18.44 10.07 6.44
N VAL A 64 -18.08 9.30 7.46
CA VAL A 64 -17.47 9.85 8.69
C VAL A 64 -15.96 9.65 8.74
N THR A 65 -15.45 8.71 7.96
CA THR A 65 -14.01 8.46 7.87
C THR A 65 -13.67 7.79 6.54
N LEU A 66 -12.40 7.96 6.17
CA LEU A 66 -11.74 7.22 5.10
C LEU A 66 -10.96 6.05 5.70
N VAL A 67 -10.96 4.89 5.04
CA VAL A 67 -10.10 3.74 5.35
C VAL A 67 -9.26 3.39 4.13
N VAL A 68 -7.96 3.20 4.33
CA VAL A 68 -7.00 2.85 3.28
C VAL A 68 -6.10 1.72 3.78
N THR A 69 -6.05 0.60 3.05
CA THR A 69 -5.24 -0.58 3.45
C THR A 69 -3.90 -0.66 2.72
N SER A 70 -3.67 0.20 1.73
CA SER A 70 -2.45 0.22 0.93
C SER A 70 -2.09 1.64 0.56
N PHE A 71 -0.84 2.04 0.80
CA PHE A 71 -0.33 3.33 0.39
C PHE A 71 -0.53 3.63 -1.10
N ARG A 72 -0.67 2.60 -1.95
CA ARG A 72 -0.92 2.74 -3.40
C ARG A 72 -2.22 3.46 -3.75
N SER A 73 -3.22 3.46 -2.85
CA SER A 73 -4.43 4.26 -3.02
C SER A 73 -4.18 5.77 -2.93
N CYS A 74 -3.01 6.20 -2.44
CA CYS A 74 -2.69 7.62 -2.27
C CYS A 74 -2.60 8.36 -3.60
N ASP A 75 -2.21 7.71 -4.69
CA ASP A 75 -2.19 8.36 -6.02
C ASP A 75 -3.61 8.73 -6.47
N SER A 76 -4.59 7.84 -6.27
CA SER A 76 -6.02 8.15 -6.53
C SER A 76 -6.60 9.16 -5.61
N LEU A 77 -6.18 9.13 -4.36
CA LEU A 77 -6.61 10.11 -3.39
C LEU A 77 -6.06 11.50 -3.78
N GLN A 78 -4.78 11.62 -4.13
CA GLN A 78 -4.14 12.85 -4.59
C GLN A 78 -4.79 13.40 -5.86
N TRP A 79 -5.05 12.54 -6.84
CA TRP A 79 -5.77 12.91 -8.06
C TRP A 79 -7.18 13.44 -7.75
N ALA A 80 -7.94 12.73 -6.91
CA ALA A 80 -9.29 13.12 -6.55
C ALA A 80 -9.32 14.45 -5.79
N LEU A 81 -8.39 14.65 -4.85
CA LEU A 81 -8.21 15.89 -4.10
C LEU A 81 -7.80 17.08 -5.00
N SER A 82 -7.21 16.81 -6.16
CA SER A 82 -6.83 17.83 -7.15
C SER A 82 -7.94 18.16 -8.13
N SER A 83 -9.10 17.49 -8.04
CA SER A 83 -10.28 17.76 -8.86
C SER A 83 -10.83 19.16 -8.59
N PRO A 84 -11.36 19.88 -9.62
CA PRO A 84 -12.07 21.14 -9.43
C PRO A 84 -13.22 21.06 -8.41
N ALA A 85 -13.88 19.89 -8.29
CA ALA A 85 -14.95 19.68 -7.30
C ALA A 85 -14.46 19.86 -5.85
N MET A 86 -13.17 19.59 -5.59
CA MET A 86 -12.57 19.68 -4.26
C MET A 86 -12.04 21.07 -3.91
N ALA A 87 -11.96 22.01 -4.86
CA ALA A 87 -11.23 23.27 -4.70
C ALA A 87 -11.59 24.06 -3.42
N ASN A 88 -12.87 24.09 -3.04
CA ASN A 88 -13.35 24.84 -1.88
C ASN A 88 -13.32 24.05 -0.57
N SER A 89 -13.23 22.72 -0.63
CA SER A 89 -13.38 21.83 0.54
C SER A 89 -12.10 21.07 0.88
N ARG A 90 -11.11 21.04 -0.03
CA ARG A 90 -9.89 20.24 0.09
C ARG A 90 -9.15 20.53 1.38
N ASP A 91 -8.87 21.79 1.66
CA ASP A 91 -8.03 22.16 2.80
C ASP A 91 -8.73 21.82 4.12
N GLN A 92 -10.05 22.05 4.20
CA GLN A 92 -10.85 21.65 5.36
C GLN A 92 -10.87 20.12 5.54
N LEU A 93 -11.06 19.37 4.45
CA LEU A 93 -11.05 17.92 4.47
C LEU A 93 -9.71 17.39 4.98
N LEU A 94 -8.59 17.87 4.42
CA LEU A 94 -7.24 17.45 4.81
C LEU A 94 -6.93 17.76 6.29
N GLN A 95 -7.44 18.87 6.80
CA GLN A 95 -7.24 19.29 8.19
C GLN A 95 -8.06 18.48 9.19
N THR A 96 -9.30 18.13 8.85
CA THR A 96 -10.29 17.67 9.85
C THR A 96 -10.74 16.24 9.66
N PHE A 97 -10.75 15.72 8.42
CA PHE A 97 -11.39 14.46 8.11
C PHE A 97 -10.57 13.27 8.64
N PRO A 98 -11.17 12.40 9.49
CA PRO A 98 -10.49 11.22 10.00
C PRO A 98 -10.13 10.24 8.89
N VAL A 99 -8.90 9.70 8.94
CA VAL A 99 -8.42 8.67 8.04
C VAL A 99 -7.72 7.56 8.81
N PHE A 100 -8.08 6.32 8.50
CA PHE A 100 -7.43 5.13 9.03
C PHE A 100 -6.58 4.45 7.95
N GLY A 101 -5.29 4.25 8.24
CA GLY A 101 -4.34 3.54 7.39
C GLY A 101 -3.92 2.22 8.02
N VAL A 102 -3.72 1.15 7.23
CA VAL A 102 -3.04 -0.06 7.74
C VAL A 102 -1.54 0.20 7.82
N GLY A 103 -1.06 0.36 9.04
CA GLY A 103 0.34 0.43 9.41
C GLY A 103 1.09 1.68 8.99
N PRO A 104 2.36 1.77 9.41
CA PRO A 104 3.13 3.01 9.38
C PRO A 104 3.41 3.47 7.94
N LYS A 105 3.63 2.55 6.98
CA LYS A 105 3.85 2.92 5.57
C LYS A 105 2.63 3.64 4.97
N THR A 106 1.44 3.09 5.17
CA THR A 106 0.19 3.69 4.65
C THR A 106 -0.11 5.00 5.36
N CYS A 107 0.03 5.05 6.69
CA CYS A 107 -0.21 6.28 7.45
C CYS A 107 0.76 7.40 7.05
N ALA A 108 2.04 7.10 6.86
CA ALA A 108 3.02 8.07 6.36
C ALA A 108 2.66 8.60 4.97
N ALA A 109 2.22 7.73 4.05
CA ALA A 109 1.78 8.15 2.72
C ALA A 109 0.54 9.07 2.78
N LEU A 110 -0.44 8.76 3.62
CA LEU A 110 -1.63 9.61 3.82
C LEU A 110 -1.27 11.00 4.37
N ARG A 111 -0.29 11.07 5.29
CA ARG A 111 0.24 12.35 5.78
C ARG A 111 0.97 13.13 4.69
N ARG A 112 1.72 12.46 3.81
CA ARG A 112 2.36 13.10 2.63
C ARG A 112 1.32 13.65 1.64
N VAL A 113 0.17 12.99 1.48
CA VAL A 113 -0.98 13.53 0.71
C VAL A 113 -1.53 14.82 1.33
N GLY A 114 -1.40 14.98 2.65
CA GLY A 114 -1.74 16.19 3.39
C GLY A 114 -2.73 15.99 4.54
N PHE A 115 -3.22 14.77 4.77
CA PHE A 115 -4.16 14.51 5.87
C PHE A 115 -3.48 14.69 7.22
N GLN A 116 -4.12 15.46 8.10
CA GLN A 116 -3.62 15.74 9.46
C GLN A 116 -4.17 14.74 10.50
N ASN A 117 -5.37 14.22 10.28
CA ASN A 117 -6.05 13.30 11.20
C ASN A 117 -5.91 11.84 10.75
N VAL A 118 -4.68 11.31 10.83
CA VAL A 118 -4.34 9.95 10.38
C VAL A 118 -4.06 9.03 11.58
N SER A 119 -4.73 7.88 11.62
CA SER A 119 -4.59 6.84 12.65
C SER A 119 -4.32 5.46 12.05
N GLY A 120 -3.73 4.55 12.84
CA GLY A 120 -3.47 3.15 12.46
C GLY A 120 -2.00 2.79 12.27
N ASP A 121 -1.07 3.68 12.64
CA ASP A 121 0.38 3.42 12.65
C ASP A 121 0.76 2.18 13.47
N ASP A 122 -0.02 1.87 14.51
CA ASP A 122 0.19 0.74 15.41
C ASP A 122 -0.42 -0.58 14.93
N THR A 123 -0.83 -0.64 13.65
CA THR A 123 -1.40 -1.85 13.03
C THR A 123 -0.47 -2.41 11.95
N GLY A 124 -0.49 -3.72 11.74
CA GLY A 124 0.20 -4.39 10.64
C GLY A 124 -0.75 -4.99 9.59
N ALA A 125 -2.02 -5.18 9.95
CA ALA A 125 -2.98 -5.88 9.12
C ALA A 125 -4.43 -5.38 9.29
N ALA A 126 -5.28 -5.73 8.33
CA ALA A 126 -6.72 -5.45 8.33
C ALA A 126 -7.43 -5.91 9.61
N ILE A 127 -7.04 -7.08 10.16
CA ILE A 127 -7.65 -7.65 11.36
C ILE A 127 -7.40 -6.80 12.62
N GLU A 128 -6.30 -6.05 12.66
CA GLU A 128 -5.96 -5.15 13.76
C GLU A 128 -6.60 -3.76 13.59
N LEU A 129 -6.71 -3.29 12.35
CA LEU A 129 -7.32 -1.99 12.04
C LEU A 129 -8.84 -2.00 12.19
N GLY A 130 -9.50 -3.08 11.78
CA GLY A 130 -10.97 -3.20 11.76
C GLY A 130 -11.64 -2.80 13.08
N PRO A 131 -11.25 -3.38 14.24
CA PRO A 131 -11.81 -3.02 15.53
C PRO A 131 -11.72 -1.52 15.87
N LYS A 132 -10.62 -0.85 15.50
CA LYS A 132 -10.42 0.60 15.73
C LYS A 132 -11.41 1.44 14.91
N VAL A 133 -11.60 1.08 13.64
CA VAL A 133 -12.57 1.75 12.75
C VAL A 133 -14.00 1.53 13.26
N ILE A 134 -14.33 0.32 13.69
CA ILE A 134 -15.65 -0.02 14.24
C ILE A 134 -15.93 0.79 15.52
N GLN A 135 -14.97 0.84 16.45
CA GLN A 135 -15.10 1.61 17.67
C GLN A 135 -15.29 3.12 17.39
N PHE A 136 -14.56 3.65 16.41
CA PHE A 136 -14.73 5.04 15.97
C PHE A 136 -16.13 5.27 15.38
N TRP A 137 -16.58 4.40 14.48
CA TRP A 137 -17.90 4.49 13.85
C TRP A 137 -19.06 4.40 14.83
N GLN A 138 -18.94 3.63 15.92
CA GLN A 138 -19.99 3.52 16.95
C GLN A 138 -20.35 4.86 17.60
N GLN A 139 -19.46 5.86 17.55
CA GLN A 139 -19.73 7.24 17.98
C GLN A 139 -20.54 8.05 16.95
N HIS A 140 -20.79 7.48 15.76
CA HIS A 140 -21.42 8.09 14.60
C HIS A 140 -22.41 7.12 13.90
N PRO A 141 -23.42 6.59 14.62
CA PRO A 141 -24.21 5.41 14.20
C PRO A 141 -25.02 5.56 12.90
N ASN A 142 -25.21 6.77 12.39
CA ASN A 142 -25.94 7.04 11.14
C ASN A 142 -25.02 7.35 9.94
N LYS A 143 -23.71 7.13 10.09
CA LYS A 143 -22.72 7.43 9.06
C LYS A 143 -22.15 6.16 8.44
N LYS A 144 -21.50 6.32 7.29
CA LYS A 144 -20.82 5.27 6.54
C LYS A 144 -19.31 5.43 6.60
N VAL A 145 -18.60 4.38 6.24
CA VAL A 145 -17.16 4.40 5.97
C VAL A 145 -16.89 4.37 4.46
N LEU A 146 -15.99 5.23 4.00
CA LEU A 146 -15.45 5.13 2.64
C LEU A 146 -14.17 4.29 2.69
N PHE A 147 -14.13 3.18 1.96
CA PHE A 147 -13.00 2.25 1.95
C PHE A 147 -12.30 2.26 0.58
N LEU A 148 -11.06 2.74 0.52
CA LEU A 148 -10.24 2.66 -0.69
C LEU A 148 -9.43 1.37 -0.67
N LYS A 149 -9.56 0.59 -1.75
CA LYS A 149 -8.88 -0.71 -1.88
C LYS A 149 -8.29 -0.93 -3.27
N GLY A 150 -7.41 -1.92 -3.36
CA GLY A 150 -7.01 -2.50 -4.64
C GLY A 150 -8.00 -3.56 -5.12
N ASP A 151 -7.94 -3.90 -6.40
CA ASP A 151 -8.77 -4.95 -7.02
C ASP A 151 -8.61 -6.33 -6.33
N LYS A 152 -7.41 -6.64 -5.83
CA LYS A 152 -7.09 -7.88 -5.09
C LYS A 152 -7.14 -7.74 -3.57
N ALA A 153 -7.73 -6.68 -3.03
CA ALA A 153 -7.77 -6.49 -1.58
C ALA A 153 -8.57 -7.58 -0.87
N LEU A 154 -8.03 -8.09 0.24
CA LEU A 154 -8.65 -9.12 1.06
C LEU A 154 -10.01 -8.68 1.62
N GLU A 155 -10.89 -9.64 1.83
CA GLU A 155 -12.24 -9.43 2.36
C GLU A 155 -12.31 -9.28 3.89
N THR A 156 -11.16 -9.26 4.58
CA THR A 156 -11.10 -9.15 6.04
C THR A 156 -11.81 -7.91 6.59
N LEU A 157 -11.54 -6.71 6.06
CA LEU A 157 -12.25 -5.49 6.51
C LEU A 157 -13.74 -5.51 6.12
N PRO A 158 -14.13 -5.81 4.87
CA PRO A 158 -15.52 -6.00 4.49
C PRO A 158 -16.30 -6.94 5.42
N GLN A 159 -15.72 -8.08 5.77
CA GLN A 159 -16.32 -9.06 6.68
C GLN A 159 -16.50 -8.48 8.09
N LEU A 160 -15.44 -7.92 8.67
CA LEU A 160 -15.49 -7.29 10.01
C LEU A 160 -16.52 -6.16 10.08
N PHE A 161 -16.60 -5.32 9.04
CA PHE A 161 -17.58 -4.23 8.98
C PHE A 161 -19.01 -4.77 8.87
N THR A 162 -19.23 -5.79 8.04
CA THR A 162 -20.55 -6.43 7.87
C THR A 162 -21.00 -7.09 9.17
N GLU A 163 -20.12 -7.84 9.83
CA GLU A 163 -20.41 -8.51 11.11
C GLU A 163 -20.75 -7.51 12.23
N ALA A 164 -20.12 -6.34 12.21
CA ALA A 164 -20.39 -5.26 13.16
C ALA A 164 -21.61 -4.39 12.79
N GLY A 165 -22.25 -4.63 11.64
CA GLY A 165 -23.34 -3.80 11.11
C GLY A 165 -22.91 -2.39 10.68
N LEU A 166 -21.62 -2.18 10.45
CA LEU A 166 -21.05 -0.90 10.00
C LEU A 166 -21.26 -0.76 8.48
N PRO A 167 -22.04 0.23 8.01
CA PRO A 167 -22.28 0.42 6.58
C PRO A 167 -21.05 1.08 5.92
N PHE A 168 -20.57 0.53 4.82
CA PHE A 168 -19.42 1.05 4.10
C PHE A 168 -19.65 1.03 2.58
N GLU A 169 -18.88 1.85 1.87
CA GLU A 169 -18.78 1.82 0.41
C GLU A 169 -17.31 1.67 0.03
N ALA A 170 -17.02 0.72 -0.86
CA ALA A 170 -15.66 0.44 -1.31
C ALA A 170 -15.41 1.00 -2.71
N VAL A 171 -14.26 1.65 -2.90
CA VAL A 171 -13.81 2.17 -4.20
C VAL A 171 -12.48 1.52 -4.56
N VAL A 172 -12.43 0.91 -5.75
CA VAL A 172 -11.18 0.34 -6.28
C VAL A 172 -10.34 1.48 -6.86
N THR A 173 -9.13 1.64 -6.33
CA THR A 173 -8.25 2.79 -6.62
C THR A 173 -6.99 2.40 -7.39
N TYR A 174 -6.64 1.12 -7.38
CA TYR A 174 -5.55 0.60 -8.18
C TYR A 174 -5.79 -0.86 -8.56
N ASN A 175 -5.24 -1.27 -9.69
CA ASN A 175 -5.16 -2.68 -10.07
C ASN A 175 -3.78 -3.24 -9.76
N THR A 176 -3.74 -4.50 -9.36
CA THR A 176 -2.54 -5.32 -9.38
C THR A 176 -2.47 -5.99 -10.74
N LEU A 177 -1.47 -5.65 -11.54
CA LEU A 177 -1.28 -6.24 -12.87
C LEU A 177 -0.59 -7.59 -12.74
N GLU A 178 -1.11 -8.58 -13.46
CA GLU A 178 -0.51 -9.90 -13.50
C GLU A 178 0.80 -9.88 -14.31
N GLY A 179 1.75 -10.71 -13.88
CA GLY A 179 3.04 -10.89 -14.54
C GLY A 179 4.09 -9.84 -14.18
N ALA A 180 5.33 -10.31 -14.08
CA ALA A 180 6.51 -9.48 -13.90
C ALA A 180 6.70 -8.53 -15.10
N SER A 181 7.36 -7.39 -14.87
CA SER A 181 7.67 -6.47 -15.97
C SER A 181 8.66 -7.12 -16.96
N PRO A 182 8.70 -6.67 -18.23
CA PRO A 182 9.73 -7.12 -19.17
C PRO A 182 11.15 -6.99 -18.62
N GLU A 183 11.41 -5.91 -17.87
CA GLU A 183 12.69 -5.62 -17.21
C GLU A 183 12.98 -6.64 -16.11
N ALA A 184 11.99 -6.97 -15.27
CA ALA A 184 12.13 -7.99 -14.23
C ALA A 184 12.39 -9.38 -14.82
N VAL A 185 11.69 -9.74 -15.90
CA VAL A 185 11.96 -11.00 -16.63
C VAL A 185 13.36 -10.98 -17.25
N GLN A 186 13.81 -9.85 -17.79
CA GLN A 186 15.16 -9.72 -18.33
C GLN A 186 16.23 -9.85 -17.24
N GLN A 187 15.99 -9.29 -16.04
CA GLN A 187 16.86 -9.46 -14.88
C GLN A 187 16.98 -10.92 -14.49
N LEU A 188 15.86 -11.65 -14.39
CA LEU A 188 15.87 -13.09 -14.09
C LEU A 188 16.65 -13.89 -15.13
N LYS A 189 16.45 -13.60 -16.43
CA LYS A 189 17.17 -14.26 -17.54
C LYS A 189 18.68 -14.00 -17.54
N ALA A 190 19.13 -12.91 -16.95
CA ALA A 190 20.54 -12.55 -16.87
C ALA A 190 21.28 -13.26 -15.71
N ILE A 191 20.58 -14.05 -14.88
CA ILE A 191 21.19 -14.77 -13.77
C ILE A 191 21.75 -16.11 -14.26
N ASP A 192 23.08 -16.23 -14.21
CA ASP A 192 23.78 -17.47 -14.52
C ASP A 192 23.26 -18.63 -13.65
N GLY A 193 22.89 -19.73 -14.30
CA GLY A 193 22.38 -20.93 -13.63
C GLY A 193 20.86 -21.01 -13.47
N LEU A 194 20.10 -19.94 -13.77
CA LEU A 194 18.65 -20.03 -13.96
C LEU A 194 18.34 -20.50 -15.38
N GLY A 195 17.62 -21.60 -15.48
CA GLY A 195 17.20 -22.21 -16.73
C GLY A 195 15.84 -21.71 -17.25
N PRO A 196 15.40 -22.19 -18.42
CA PRO A 196 14.13 -21.77 -19.06
C PRO A 196 12.85 -22.15 -18.29
N ARG A 197 12.97 -22.88 -17.18
CA ARG A 197 11.85 -23.30 -16.32
C ARG A 197 11.79 -22.55 -14.99
N ASP A 198 12.74 -21.65 -14.74
CA ASP A 198 12.90 -20.95 -13.47
C ASP A 198 12.28 -19.53 -13.48
N TRP A 199 11.61 -19.14 -14.57
CA TRP A 199 10.91 -17.87 -14.73
C TRP A 199 9.65 -18.01 -15.60
#